data_AF-A0A2S1LZ68-F1
#
_entry.id   AF-A0A2S1LZ68-F1
#
_cell.length_a   1.000
_cell.length_b   1.000
_cell.length_c   1.000
_cell.angle_alpha   90.00
_cell.angle_beta   90.00
_cell.angle_gamma   90.00
#
_symmetry.space_group_name_H-M   'P 1'
#
loop_
_entity.id
_entity.type
_entity.pdbx_description
1 polymer ?
#
loop_
_entity_poly.entity_id
_entity_poly.type
_entity_poly.pdbx_seq_one_letter_code
_entity_poly.pdbx_strand_id
1 'polypeptide(L)'
;MLFLALTVHGIIMQGATGNPSVTLMGFLQKETGTVSSFLSIAGQLGGAQLALLFAGWYWAMELTDMHMIKVMMMTQCSSSLNVSLMQGTITEIVSALFYHLVDLSLRHRSQLLRIPILALLLTFLYYTGNSYTSAYVNPSLAYALTFKCPGHAFWEYAVVYWLGPLIGMTIALLLYMGSIPLLFTKNLLFSKKARLRKRKTTEEKSS
;
A
#
# COMPACT_ATOMS: atom_id res chain seq x y z
N MET A 1 12.55 -16.08 2.08
CA MET A 1 13.25 -14.96 2.75
C MET A 1 12.35 -13.74 2.96
N LEU A 2 11.63 -13.27 1.93
CA LEU A 2 10.75 -12.09 2.06
C LEU A 2 9.73 -12.19 3.19
N PHE A 3 8.98 -13.31 3.28
CA PHE A 3 8.01 -13.55 4.36
C PHE A 3 8.61 -13.38 5.77
N LEU A 4 9.77 -13.98 6.01
CA LEU A 4 10.46 -13.90 7.30
C LEU A 4 10.91 -12.46 7.59
N ALA A 5 11.48 -11.77 6.59
CA ALA A 5 11.90 -10.38 6.73
C ALA A 5 10.71 -9.46 7.06
N LEU A 6 9.58 -9.61 6.36
CA LEU A 6 8.36 -8.85 6.63
C LEU A 6 7.77 -9.16 8.01
N THR A 7 7.78 -10.43 8.41
CA THR A 7 7.28 -10.85 9.73
C THR A 7 8.14 -10.29 10.86
N VAL A 8 9.47 -10.43 10.77
CA VAL A 8 10.42 -9.87 11.74
C VAL A 8 10.29 -8.35 11.80
N HIS A 9 10.23 -7.68 10.64
CA HIS A 9 10.02 -6.24 10.58
C HIS A 9 8.73 -5.83 11.28
N GLY A 10 7.61 -6.51 11.01
CA GLY A 10 6.32 -6.22 11.65
C GLY A 10 6.30 -6.47 13.15
N ILE A 11 7.07 -7.45 13.64
CA ILE A 11 7.21 -7.74 15.08
C ILE A 11 8.06 -6.67 15.78
N ILE A 12 9.15 -6.22 15.16
CA ILE A 12 10.07 -5.22 15.73
C ILE A 12 9.44 -3.82 15.68
N MET A 13 8.84 -3.46 14.54
CA MET A 13 8.32 -2.12 14.25
C MET A 13 6.82 -2.01 14.53
N GLN A 14 6.34 -2.60 15.61
CA GLN A 14 4.93 -2.53 15.99
C GLN A 14 4.48 -1.09 16.16
N GLY A 15 3.38 -0.72 15.49
CA GLY A 15 2.82 0.63 15.53
C GLY A 15 3.37 1.58 14.46
N ALA A 16 4.46 1.24 13.76
CA ALA A 16 4.87 1.97 12.57
C ALA A 16 4.15 1.41 11.34
N THR A 17 3.51 2.27 10.55
CA THR A 17 2.80 1.83 9.34
C THR A 17 3.78 1.54 8.20
N GLY A 18 4.84 2.34 8.07
CA GLY A 18 5.84 2.21 6.99
C GLY A 18 5.29 2.40 5.57
N ASN A 19 4.00 2.73 5.44
CA ASN A 19 3.26 2.77 4.19
C ASN A 19 2.36 4.02 4.12
N PRO A 20 2.60 4.93 3.15
CA PRO A 20 1.79 6.14 2.98
C PRO A 20 0.32 5.85 2.75
N SER A 21 -0.02 4.77 2.04
CA SER A 21 -1.42 4.38 1.78
C SER A 21 -2.16 3.99 3.06
N VAL A 22 -1.50 3.27 3.97
CA VAL A 22 -2.07 2.90 5.28
C VAL A 22 -2.22 4.14 6.18
N THR A 23 -1.23 5.04 6.14
CA THR A 23 -1.28 6.30 6.90
C THR A 23 -2.43 7.19 6.43
N LEU A 24 -2.59 7.32 5.11
CA LEU A 24 -3.72 8.05 4.52
C LEU A 24 -5.05 7.38 4.82
N MET A 25 -5.10 6.04 4.81
CA MET A 25 -6.31 5.28 5.19
C MET A 25 -6.77 5.65 6.61
N GLY A 26 -5.85 5.66 7.59
CA GLY A 26 -6.15 6.08 8.96
C GLY A 26 -6.57 7.54 9.06
N PHE A 27 -5.98 8.42 8.25
CA PHE A 27 -6.43 9.81 8.12
C PHE A 27 -7.86 9.89 7.61
N LEU A 28 -8.20 9.22 6.49
CA LEU A 28 -9.55 9.19 5.88
C LEU A 28 -10.64 8.62 6.81
N GLN A 29 -10.24 7.78 7.75
CA GLN A 29 -11.10 7.21 8.79
C GLN A 29 -11.21 8.10 10.05
N LYS A 30 -10.52 9.24 10.10
CA LYS A 30 -10.41 10.15 11.26
C LYS A 30 -9.74 9.52 12.49
N GLU A 31 -8.88 8.53 12.28
CA GLU A 31 -8.11 7.90 13.37
C GLU A 31 -6.84 8.66 13.70
N THR A 32 -6.32 9.44 12.75
CA THR A 32 -5.11 10.25 12.90
C THR A 32 -5.37 11.71 12.52
N GLY A 33 -4.71 12.64 13.21
CA GLY A 33 -4.82 14.07 12.92
C GLY A 33 -3.98 14.50 11.72
N THR A 34 -4.41 15.55 11.00
CA THR A 34 -3.80 16.02 9.75
C THR A 34 -2.28 16.23 9.83
N VAL A 35 -1.80 16.90 10.88
CA VAL A 35 -0.38 17.18 11.07
C VAL A 35 0.42 15.89 11.28
N SER A 36 -0.12 14.96 12.08
CA SER A 36 0.52 13.68 12.35
C SER A 36 0.61 12.81 11.09
N SER A 37 -0.47 12.75 10.30
CA SER A 37 -0.50 11.99 9.05
C SER A 37 0.48 12.57 8.02
N PHE A 38 0.55 13.90 7.89
CA PHE A 38 1.50 14.57 7.01
C PHE A 38 2.95 14.27 7.41
N LEU A 39 3.28 14.47 8.70
CA LEU A 39 4.63 14.23 9.21
C LEU A 39 5.03 12.75 9.08
N SER A 40 4.09 11.83 9.27
CA SER A 40 4.30 10.40 9.08
C SER A 40 4.61 10.04 7.63
N ILE A 41 3.87 10.59 6.65
CA ILE A 41 4.13 10.36 5.22
C ILE A 41 5.49 10.95 4.82
N ALA A 42 5.80 12.17 5.26
CA ALA A 42 7.10 12.79 5.02
C ALA A 42 8.24 11.95 5.62
N GLY A 43 8.07 11.47 6.85
CA GLY A 43 9.02 10.58 7.51
C GLY A 43 9.19 9.23 6.79
N GLN A 44 8.13 8.67 6.22
CA GLN A 44 8.20 7.43 5.45
C GLN A 44 8.96 7.60 4.13
N LEU A 45 8.71 8.68 3.39
CA LEU A 45 9.44 8.99 2.16
C LEU A 45 10.92 9.33 2.44
N GLY A 46 11.16 10.15 3.47
CA GLY A 46 12.51 10.48 3.93
C GLY A 46 13.26 9.24 4.40
N GLY A 47 12.65 8.42 5.25
CA GLY A 47 13.22 7.17 5.75
C GLY A 47 13.54 6.18 4.63
N ALA A 48 12.66 6.05 3.62
CA ALA A 48 12.92 5.21 2.46
C ALA A 48 14.12 5.70 1.64
N GLN A 49 14.26 7.02 1.45
CA GLN A 49 15.43 7.62 0.79
C GLN A 49 16.73 7.40 1.58
N LEU A 50 16.71 7.64 2.90
CA LEU A 50 17.85 7.41 3.79
C LEU A 50 18.26 5.95 3.81
N ALA A 51 17.31 5.02 3.86
CA ALA A 51 17.56 3.58 3.80
C ALA A 51 18.27 3.18 2.50
N LEU A 52 17.88 3.76 1.36
CA LEU A 52 18.55 3.49 0.08
C LEU A 52 19.99 4.01 0.08
N LEU A 53 20.24 5.22 0.58
CA LEU A 53 21.59 5.77 0.68
C LEU A 53 22.47 4.94 1.61
N PHE A 54 21.94 4.56 2.77
CA PHE A 54 22.64 3.72 3.73
C PHE A 54 22.94 2.33 3.14
N ALA A 55 21.98 1.71 2.43
CA ALA A 55 22.21 0.43 1.76
C ALA A 55 23.29 0.55 0.68
N GLY A 56 23.29 1.62 -0.11
CA GLY A 56 24.33 1.90 -1.11
C GLY A 56 25.71 2.06 -0.47
N TRP A 57 25.80 2.85 0.61
CA TRP A 57 27.04 3.02 1.36
C TRP A 57 27.52 1.70 1.97
N TYR A 58 26.61 0.93 2.57
CA TYR A 58 26.93 -0.35 3.20
C TYR A 58 27.46 -1.37 2.18
N TRP A 59 26.85 -1.44 0.99
CA TRP A 59 27.34 -2.33 -0.07
C TRP A 59 28.67 -1.87 -0.67
N ALA A 60 28.91 -0.56 -0.76
CA ALA A 60 30.19 -0.01 -1.22
C ALA A 60 31.38 -0.32 -0.29
N MET A 61 31.14 -0.77 0.95
CA MET A 61 32.20 -1.24 1.82
C MET A 61 32.74 -2.64 1.44
N GLU A 62 32.15 -3.32 0.45
CA GLU A 62 32.66 -4.56 -0.18
C GLU A 62 33.06 -5.69 0.79
N LEU A 63 32.43 -5.77 1.96
CA LEU A 63 32.81 -6.75 2.99
C LEU A 63 32.69 -8.24 2.57
N THR A 64 31.98 -8.51 1.47
CA THR A 64 31.78 -9.88 0.94
C THR A 64 31.71 -9.85 -0.58
N ASP A 65 32.01 -10.97 -1.25
CA ASP A 65 31.88 -11.10 -2.71
C ASP A 65 30.46 -10.78 -3.21
N MET A 66 29.44 -11.08 -2.40
CA MET A 66 28.05 -10.72 -2.67
C MET A 66 27.81 -9.21 -2.66
N HIS A 67 28.54 -8.44 -1.84
CA HIS A 67 28.48 -6.98 -1.87
C HIS A 67 29.11 -6.43 -3.15
N MET A 68 30.24 -6.99 -3.59
CA MET A 68 30.89 -6.59 -4.84
C MET A 68 29.98 -6.84 -6.07
N ILE A 69 29.33 -8.00 -6.15
CA ILE A 69 28.35 -8.31 -7.22
C ILE A 69 27.15 -7.35 -7.15
N LYS A 70 26.67 -7.03 -5.94
CA LYS A 70 25.52 -6.15 -5.76
C LYS A 70 25.84 -4.68 -6.04
N VAL A 71 27.06 -4.22 -5.75
CA VAL A 71 27.57 -2.90 -6.17
C VAL A 71 27.62 -2.82 -7.69
N MET A 72 28.10 -3.86 -8.39
CA MET A 72 28.06 -3.92 -9.84
C MET A 72 26.61 -3.92 -10.38
N MET A 73 25.69 -4.68 -9.80
CA MET A 73 24.27 -4.67 -10.20
C MET A 73 23.53 -3.37 -9.84
N MET A 74 23.92 -2.68 -8.76
CA MET A 74 23.35 -1.38 -8.36
C MET A 74 23.66 -0.26 -9.36
N THR A 75 24.77 -0.38 -10.11
CA THR A 75 25.03 0.52 -11.24
C THR A 75 24.05 0.31 -12.41
N GLN A 76 23.35 -0.82 -12.45
CA GLN A 76 22.34 -1.19 -13.44
C GLN A 76 20.98 -1.46 -12.78
N CYS A 77 20.44 -0.47 -12.06
CA CYS A 77 19.08 -0.62 -11.54
C CYS A 77 18.09 -0.88 -12.68
N SER A 78 17.25 -1.92 -12.51
CA SER A 78 16.16 -2.23 -13.43
C SER A 78 14.84 -1.80 -12.83
N SER A 79 13.99 -1.15 -13.62
CA SER A 79 12.64 -0.79 -13.21
C SER A 79 11.83 -2.04 -12.87
N SER A 80 11.00 -1.97 -11.82
CA SER A 80 10.04 -3.04 -11.52
C SER A 80 8.79 -2.96 -12.39
N LEU A 81 8.61 -1.88 -13.17
CA LEU A 81 7.54 -1.74 -14.14
C LEU A 81 7.93 -2.45 -15.44
N ASN A 82 7.52 -3.70 -15.58
CA ASN A 82 7.86 -4.58 -16.71
C ASN A 82 6.76 -4.63 -17.79
N VAL A 83 5.68 -3.87 -17.61
CA VAL A 83 4.48 -3.90 -18.45
C VAL A 83 4.04 -2.50 -18.81
N SER A 84 3.06 -2.40 -19.71
CA SER A 84 2.47 -1.11 -20.08
C SER A 84 1.93 -0.36 -18.86
N LEU A 85 1.94 0.97 -18.93
CA LEU A 85 1.46 1.85 -17.86
C LEU A 85 0.07 1.42 -17.34
N MET A 86 -0.87 1.18 -18.24
CA MET A 86 -2.24 0.79 -17.89
C MET A 86 -2.28 -0.54 -17.13
N GLN A 87 -1.56 -1.56 -17.63
CA GLN A 87 -1.49 -2.87 -16.95
C GLN A 87 -0.82 -2.74 -15.58
N GLY A 88 0.25 -1.95 -15.48
CA GLY A 88 0.93 -1.72 -14.22
C GLY A 88 0.03 -1.04 -13.18
N THR A 89 -0.68 0.01 -13.60
CA THR A 89 -1.65 0.71 -12.73
C THR A 89 -2.76 -0.23 -12.26
N ILE A 90 -3.33 -1.05 -13.15
CA ILE A 90 -4.37 -2.02 -12.78
C ILE A 90 -3.84 -3.03 -11.75
N THR A 91 -2.63 -3.56 -11.96
CA THR A 91 -2.00 -4.50 -11.04
C THR A 91 -1.83 -3.90 -9.64
N GLU A 92 -1.29 -2.67 -9.53
CA GLU A 92 -1.15 -2.00 -8.23
C GLU A 92 -2.50 -1.69 -7.59
N ILE A 93 -3.53 -1.29 -8.36
CA ILE A 93 -4.89 -1.07 -7.84
C ILE A 93 -5.45 -2.36 -7.25
N VAL A 94 -5.40 -3.47 -7.98
CA VAL A 94 -5.96 -4.75 -7.56
C VAL A 94 -5.21 -5.32 -6.35
N SER A 95 -3.87 -5.28 -6.38
CA SER A 95 -3.05 -5.74 -5.25
C SER A 95 -3.29 -4.88 -4.01
N ALA A 96 -3.38 -3.56 -4.15
CA ALA A 96 -3.65 -2.67 -3.02
C ALA A 96 -5.07 -2.85 -2.47
N LEU A 97 -6.06 -3.01 -3.34
CA LEU A 97 -7.43 -3.32 -2.95
C LEU A 97 -7.47 -4.56 -2.06
N PHE A 98 -6.84 -5.66 -2.51
CA PHE A 98 -6.84 -6.92 -1.78
C PHE A 98 -6.09 -6.80 -0.44
N TYR A 99 -4.90 -6.19 -0.44
CA TYR A 99 -4.14 -5.93 0.79
C TYR A 99 -4.94 -5.14 1.82
N HIS A 100 -5.52 -4.01 1.41
CA HIS A 100 -6.25 -3.14 2.33
C HIS A 100 -7.57 -3.75 2.82
N LEU A 101 -8.26 -4.56 2.00
CA LEU A 101 -9.43 -5.32 2.46
C LEU A 101 -9.05 -6.32 3.56
N VAL A 102 -7.96 -7.06 3.37
CA VAL A 102 -7.48 -8.01 4.38
C VAL A 102 -7.03 -7.27 5.64
N ASP A 103 -6.28 -6.18 5.52
CA ASP A 103 -5.85 -5.35 6.66
C ASP A 103 -7.04 -4.82 7.47
N LEU A 104 -8.07 -4.31 6.79
CA LEU A 104 -9.31 -3.88 7.43
C LEU A 104 -10.03 -5.03 8.13
N SER A 105 -10.11 -6.22 7.50
CA SER A 105 -10.74 -7.41 8.09
C SER A 105 -10.04 -7.93 9.35
N LEU A 106 -8.73 -7.70 9.45
CA LEU A 106 -7.89 -8.13 10.56
C LEU A 106 -7.69 -7.05 11.63
N ARG A 107 -8.26 -5.86 11.46
CA ARG A 107 -8.06 -4.71 12.37
C ARG A 107 -8.34 -5.02 13.84
N HIS A 108 -9.35 -5.84 14.12
CA HIS A 108 -9.75 -6.23 15.48
C HIS A 108 -9.13 -7.55 15.96
N ARG A 109 -8.21 -8.15 15.19
CA ARG A 109 -7.50 -9.38 15.55
C ARG A 109 -6.20 -9.03 16.28
N SER A 110 -5.66 -9.99 17.03
CA SER A 110 -4.38 -9.84 17.72
C SER A 110 -3.23 -9.64 16.73
N GLN A 111 -2.20 -8.90 17.13
CA GLN A 111 -1.01 -8.67 16.29
C GLN A 111 -0.28 -9.98 15.93
N LEU A 112 -0.35 -10.99 16.81
CA LEU A 112 0.18 -12.34 16.57
C LEU A 112 -0.45 -13.03 15.36
N LEU A 113 -1.71 -12.71 15.03
CA LEU A 113 -2.37 -13.21 13.82
C LEU A 113 -2.23 -12.23 12.66
N ARG A 114 -2.42 -10.94 12.91
CA ARG A 114 -2.41 -9.91 11.86
C ARG A 114 -1.08 -9.83 11.14
N ILE A 115 0.04 -9.80 11.86
CA ILE A 115 1.39 -9.64 11.28
C ILE A 115 1.73 -10.77 10.30
N PRO A 116 1.69 -12.07 10.68
CA PRO A 116 2.05 -13.14 9.75
C PRO A 116 1.10 -13.26 8.57
N ILE A 117 -0.21 -12.98 8.75
CA ILE A 117 -1.16 -13.03 7.63
C ILE A 117 -0.86 -11.91 6.62
N LEU A 118 -0.61 -10.68 7.08
CA LEU A 118 -0.26 -9.58 6.18
C LEU A 118 1.12 -9.79 5.52
N ALA A 119 2.10 -10.33 6.25
CA ALA A 119 3.41 -10.67 5.69
C ALA A 119 3.31 -11.76 4.62
N LEU A 120 2.48 -12.79 4.85
CA LEU A 120 2.20 -13.84 3.87
C LEU A 120 1.52 -13.26 2.64
N LEU A 121 0.54 -12.38 2.84
CA LEU A 121 -0.19 -11.72 1.77
C LEU A 121 0.72 -10.86 0.90
N LEU A 122 1.53 -9.99 1.50
CA LEU A 122 2.50 -9.17 0.77
C LEU A 122 3.52 -10.03 0.02
N THR A 123 3.95 -11.14 0.62
CA THR A 123 4.86 -12.09 -0.05
C THR A 123 4.19 -12.72 -1.27
N PHE A 124 2.94 -13.14 -1.14
CA PHE A 124 2.15 -13.70 -2.24
C PHE A 124 1.93 -12.69 -3.36
N LEU A 125 1.52 -11.46 -3.02
CA LEU A 125 1.34 -10.36 -3.98
C LEU A 125 2.65 -10.04 -4.70
N TYR A 126 3.77 -9.99 -3.98
CA TYR A 126 5.08 -9.76 -4.57
C TYR A 126 5.43 -10.83 -5.62
N TYR A 127 5.32 -12.12 -5.28
CA TYR A 127 5.68 -13.18 -6.22
C TYR A 127 4.75 -13.26 -7.43
N THR A 128 3.45 -13.01 -7.24
CA THR A 128 2.47 -13.01 -8.34
C THR A 128 2.56 -11.75 -9.22
N GLY A 129 2.87 -10.61 -8.62
CA GLY A 129 3.03 -9.32 -9.30
C GLY A 129 4.43 -9.08 -9.88
N ASN A 130 5.40 -9.95 -9.63
CA ASN A 130 6.81 -9.73 -9.98
C ASN A 130 7.04 -9.48 -11.48
N SER A 131 6.33 -10.19 -12.35
CA SER A 131 6.42 -9.99 -13.79
C SER A 131 5.70 -8.74 -14.32
N TYR A 132 5.01 -8.00 -13.44
CA TYR A 132 4.24 -6.81 -13.77
C TYR A 132 4.86 -5.56 -13.13
N THR A 133 4.65 -5.37 -11.83
CA THR A 133 5.08 -4.19 -11.06
C THR A 133 5.81 -4.53 -9.77
N SER A 134 5.91 -5.83 -9.44
CA SER A 134 6.25 -6.39 -8.12
C SER A 134 5.20 -6.14 -7.03
N ALA A 135 4.04 -5.58 -7.37
CA ALA A 135 2.89 -5.37 -6.47
C ALA A 135 3.32 -4.76 -5.12
N TYR A 136 3.97 -3.59 -5.15
CA TYR A 136 4.54 -3.01 -3.95
C TYR A 136 3.48 -2.60 -2.94
N VAL A 137 2.33 -2.09 -3.40
CA VAL A 137 1.22 -1.63 -2.54
C VAL A 137 1.63 -0.53 -1.53
N ASN A 138 2.86 -0.04 -1.64
CA ASN A 138 3.49 0.88 -0.72
C ASN A 138 4.23 1.97 -1.52
N PRO A 139 3.67 3.19 -1.59
CA PRO A 139 4.26 4.31 -2.32
C PRO A 139 5.69 4.67 -1.89
N SER A 140 6.04 4.57 -0.60
CA SER A 140 7.39 4.92 -0.13
C SER A 140 8.42 3.87 -0.53
N LEU A 141 8.04 2.59 -0.46
CA LEU A 141 8.89 1.47 -0.88
C LEU A 141 9.13 1.52 -2.40
N ALA A 142 8.09 1.73 -3.19
CA ALA A 142 8.20 1.85 -4.64
C ALA A 142 9.05 3.07 -5.05
N TYR A 143 8.92 4.20 -4.33
CA TYR A 143 9.76 5.38 -4.53
C TYR A 143 11.24 5.05 -4.33
N ALA A 144 11.61 4.36 -3.26
CA ALA A 144 13.00 4.03 -2.99
C ALA A 144 13.58 3.01 -4.00
N LEU A 145 12.79 2.04 -4.46
CA LEU A 145 13.29 0.92 -5.26
C LEU A 145 13.20 1.13 -6.78
N THR A 146 12.26 1.94 -7.28
CA THR A 146 11.99 2.04 -8.71
C THR A 146 12.22 3.44 -9.29
N PHE A 147 11.92 4.52 -8.57
CA PHE A 147 11.83 5.86 -9.20
C PHE A 147 13.18 6.41 -9.68
N LYS A 148 14.29 5.90 -9.13
CA LYS A 148 15.64 6.29 -9.54
C LYS A 148 16.19 5.46 -10.69
N CYS A 149 15.44 4.44 -11.13
CA CYS A 149 15.91 3.47 -12.10
C CYS A 149 15.50 3.90 -13.52
N PRO A 150 16.39 3.77 -14.51
CA PRO A 150 16.09 4.13 -15.89
C PRO A 150 14.97 3.25 -16.46
N GLY A 151 14.25 3.78 -17.45
CA GLY A 151 13.22 3.03 -18.21
C GLY A 151 11.92 3.80 -18.42
N HIS A 152 11.50 4.59 -17.42
CA HIS A 152 10.25 5.36 -17.47
C HIS A 152 10.44 6.76 -16.87
N ALA A 153 9.52 7.66 -17.24
CA ALA A 153 9.47 8.99 -16.66
C ALA A 153 8.93 8.96 -15.22
N PHE A 154 9.32 9.94 -14.41
CA PHE A 154 8.87 10.07 -13.02
C PHE A 154 7.35 10.03 -12.87
N TRP A 155 6.62 10.68 -13.79
CA TRP A 155 5.15 10.74 -13.74
C TRP A 155 4.51 9.38 -14.00
N GLU A 156 5.11 8.52 -14.84
CA GLU A 156 4.62 7.17 -15.13
C GLU A 156 4.67 6.32 -13.87
N TYR A 157 5.79 6.39 -13.15
CA TYR A 157 5.93 5.73 -11.86
C TYR A 157 4.96 6.30 -10.81
N ALA A 158 4.75 7.61 -10.76
CA ALA A 158 3.79 8.22 -9.85
C ALA A 158 2.36 7.71 -10.12
N VAL A 159 1.96 7.57 -11.38
CA VAL A 159 0.64 7.03 -11.75
C VAL A 159 0.49 5.57 -11.31
N VAL A 160 1.50 4.73 -11.57
CA VAL A 160 1.43 3.30 -11.21
C VAL A 160 1.52 3.09 -9.70
N TYR A 161 2.57 3.62 -9.07
CA TYR A 161 2.96 3.24 -7.72
C TYR A 161 2.47 4.17 -6.63
N TRP A 162 2.02 5.39 -6.95
CA TRP A 162 1.38 6.27 -5.98
C TRP A 162 -0.12 6.29 -6.20
N LEU A 163 -0.58 6.68 -7.39
CA LEU A 163 -2.01 6.79 -7.65
C LEU A 163 -2.71 5.41 -7.62
N GLY A 164 -2.09 4.36 -8.18
CA GLY A 164 -2.64 2.99 -8.15
C GLY A 164 -2.96 2.50 -6.73
N PRO A 165 -2.00 2.45 -5.80
CA PRO A 165 -2.26 2.02 -4.42
C PRO A 165 -3.28 2.89 -3.68
N LEU A 166 -3.29 4.20 -3.93
CA LEU A 166 -4.25 5.12 -3.34
C LEU A 166 -5.68 4.85 -3.82
N ILE A 167 -5.87 4.56 -5.11
CA ILE A 167 -7.16 4.17 -5.68
C ILE A 167 -7.60 2.83 -5.07
N GLY A 168 -6.72 1.81 -5.05
CA GLY A 168 -7.03 0.50 -4.48
C GLY A 168 -7.43 0.58 -3.00
N MET A 169 -6.71 1.36 -2.20
CA MET A 169 -7.03 1.63 -0.79
C MET A 169 -8.40 2.32 -0.64
N THR A 170 -8.69 3.32 -1.47
CA THR A 170 -9.96 4.04 -1.42
C THR A 170 -11.14 3.13 -1.76
N ILE A 171 -10.99 2.27 -2.78
CA ILE A 171 -11.99 1.26 -3.13
C ILE A 171 -12.17 0.26 -1.98
N ALA A 172 -11.09 -0.21 -1.35
CA ALA A 172 -11.15 -1.12 -0.21
C ALA A 172 -11.94 -0.50 0.96
N LEU A 173 -11.69 0.77 1.28
CA LEU A 173 -12.45 1.51 2.29
C LEU A 173 -13.94 1.61 1.94
N LEU A 174 -14.27 1.94 0.70
CA LEU A 174 -15.66 2.03 0.24
C LEU A 174 -16.38 0.69 0.33
N LEU A 175 -15.71 -0.42 -0.03
CA LEU A 175 -16.29 -1.76 0.05
C LEU A 175 -16.46 -2.23 1.50
N TYR A 176 -15.48 -1.97 2.37
CA TYR A 176 -15.52 -2.43 3.76
C TYR A 176 -16.47 -1.60 4.63
N MET A 177 -16.42 -0.27 4.54
CA MET A 177 -17.20 0.63 5.40
C MET A 177 -18.51 1.10 4.76
N GLY A 178 -18.64 1.06 3.44
CA GLY A 178 -19.81 1.58 2.72
C GLY A 178 -19.91 3.10 2.64
N SER A 179 -19.08 3.82 3.40
CA SER A 179 -18.82 5.24 3.26
C SER A 179 -17.46 5.61 3.86
N ILE A 180 -16.86 6.66 3.32
CA ILE A 180 -15.61 7.22 3.84
C ILE A 180 -15.97 8.46 4.66
N PRO A 181 -15.73 8.49 5.99
CA PRO A 181 -16.19 9.57 6.89
C PRO A 181 -15.72 10.98 6.52
N LEU A 182 -14.58 11.10 5.83
CA LEU A 182 -14.02 12.38 5.37
C LEU A 182 -14.46 12.80 3.96
N LEU A 183 -14.83 11.84 3.10
CA LEU A 183 -15.27 12.14 1.72
C LEU A 183 -16.80 12.20 1.60
N PHE A 184 -17.52 11.48 2.47
CA PHE A 184 -18.97 11.39 2.44
C PHE A 184 -19.54 11.55 3.86
N THR A 185 -20.17 12.68 4.13
CA THR A 185 -20.91 12.95 5.37
C THR A 185 -22.16 12.05 5.53
N LYS A 186 -22.57 11.34 4.47
CA LYS A 186 -23.74 10.44 4.47
C LYS A 186 -23.37 9.05 3.97
N ASN A 187 -23.73 8.03 4.73
CA ASN A 187 -23.59 6.62 4.35
C ASN A 187 -24.34 6.32 3.03
N LEU A 188 -23.60 6.16 1.91
CA LEU A 188 -24.20 5.90 0.59
C LEU A 188 -24.94 4.56 0.54
N LEU A 189 -24.37 3.51 1.14
CA LEU A 189 -24.99 2.18 1.19
C LEU A 189 -26.22 2.13 2.12
N PHE A 190 -26.19 2.83 3.26
CA PHE A 190 -27.32 2.87 4.18
C PHE A 190 -28.47 3.76 3.68
N SER A 191 -28.17 4.80 2.88
CA SER A 191 -29.21 5.63 2.24
C SER A 191 -30.08 4.81 1.27
N LYS A 192 -29.50 3.86 0.53
CA LYS A 192 -30.27 2.95 -0.34
C LYS A 192 -31.16 2.01 0.48
N LYS A 193 -30.63 1.41 1.55
CA LYS A 193 -31.41 0.52 2.44
C LYS A 193 -32.56 1.25 3.15
N ALA A 194 -32.34 2.48 3.60
CA ALA A 194 -33.37 3.33 4.20
C ALA A 194 -34.43 3.77 3.18
N ARG A 195 -34.03 4.13 1.94
CA ARG A 195 -34.98 4.44 0.85
C ARG A 195 -35.82 3.23 0.46
N LEU A 196 -35.23 2.03 0.38
CA LEU A 196 -35.97 0.80 0.06
C LEU A 196 -36.97 0.44 1.15
N ARG A 197 -36.58 0.57 2.43
CA ARG A 197 -37.46 0.33 3.58
C ARG A 197 -38.61 1.35 3.66
N LYS A 198 -38.34 2.61 3.30
CA LYS A 198 -39.37 3.67 3.22
C LYS A 198 -40.36 3.44 2.08
N ARG A 199 -39.90 2.90 0.94
CA ARG A 199 -40.77 2.55 -0.19
C ARG A 199 -41.71 1.37 0.14
N LYS A 200 -41.18 0.30 0.74
CA LYS A 200 -42.01 -0.85 1.20
C LYS A 200 -43.09 -0.45 2.21
N THR A 201 -42.78 0.41 3.18
CA THR A 201 -43.76 0.87 4.18
C THR A 201 -44.81 1.84 3.64
N THR A 202 -44.61 2.40 2.44
CA THR A 202 -45.59 3.26 1.79
C THR A 202 -46.56 2.43 0.93
N GLU A 203 -46.06 1.39 0.25
CA GLU A 203 -46.90 0.44 -0.51
C GLU A 203 -47.80 -0.41 0.42
N GLU A 204 -47.32 -0.76 1.62
CA GLU A 204 -48.09 -1.55 2.60
C GLU A 204 -49.17 -0.74 3.34
N LYS A 205 -49.16 0.60 3.22
CA LYS A 205 -50.18 1.50 3.79
C LYS A 205 -51.23 1.96 2.77
N SER A 206 -51.07 1.59 1.49
CA SER A 206 -52.00 1.96 0.40
C SER A 206 -52.80 0.78 -0.16
N SER A 207 -52.71 -0.41 0.45
CA SER A 207 -53.60 -1.56 0.25
C SER A 207 -54.46 -1.75 1.49
#